data_AF-A0A535AWB4-F1
#
_entry.id   AF-A0A535AWB4-F1
#
_cell.length_a   1.000
_cell.length_b   1.000
_cell.length_c   1.000
_cell.angle_alpha   90.00
_cell.angle_beta   90.00
_cell.angle_gamma   90.00
#
_symmetry.space_group_name_H-M   'P 1'
#
loop_
_entity.id
_entity.type
_entity.pdbx_description
1 polymer ?
#
loop_
_entity_poly.entity_id
_entity_poly.type
_entity_poly.pdbx_seq_one_letter_code
_entity_poly.pdbx_strand_id
1 'polypeptide(L)'
;MTKTAQLRGLGRGLELSNLIEAYLLACQAEGKSPQTIRWYEQKLRSFTDHLRSRRLPLTASAVTPEIMRGFIAHLQSAATHR
;
A
#
# COMPACT_ATOMS: atom_id res chain seq x y z
N MET A 1 -24.76 -10.71 -14.61
CA MET A 1 -23.82 -9.60 -14.32
C MET A 1 -22.75 -10.11 -13.37
N THR A 2 -21.49 -10.16 -13.82
CA THR A 2 -20.39 -10.89 -13.17
C THR A 2 -19.83 -10.13 -11.97
N LYS A 3 -19.75 -10.80 -10.80
CA LYS A 3 -19.27 -10.32 -9.49
C LYS A 3 -17.93 -9.57 -9.54
N THR A 4 -17.11 -9.86 -10.55
CA THR A 4 -15.81 -9.23 -10.84
C THR A 4 -15.89 -7.74 -11.21
N ALA A 5 -16.99 -7.29 -11.82
CA ALA A 5 -17.18 -5.88 -12.18
C ALA A 5 -17.46 -5.00 -10.95
N GLN A 6 -18.08 -5.56 -9.91
CA GLN A 6 -18.48 -4.85 -8.70
C GLN A 6 -17.29 -4.55 -7.78
N LEU A 7 -16.30 -5.44 -7.73
CA LEU A 7 -15.06 -5.24 -6.97
C LEU A 7 -14.19 -4.10 -7.54
N ARG A 8 -14.23 -3.87 -8.86
CA ARG A 8 -13.50 -2.77 -9.52
C ARG A 8 -14.05 -1.38 -9.17
N GLY A 9 -15.31 -1.29 -8.76
CA GLY A 9 -15.95 -0.03 -8.37
C GLY A 9 -15.63 0.43 -6.96
N LEU A 10 -15.43 -0.52 -6.04
CA LEU A 10 -15.23 -0.25 -4.61
C LEU A 10 -13.88 0.41 -4.29
N GLY A 11 -12.85 0.19 -5.13
CA GLY A 11 -11.52 0.77 -4.92
C GLY A 11 -11.40 2.29 -5.15
N ARG A 12 -12.47 2.97 -5.58
CA ARG A 12 -12.43 4.39 -6.00
C ARG A 12 -12.45 5.43 -4.88
N GLY A 13 -12.63 5.00 -3.63
CA GLY A 13 -12.62 5.89 -2.46
C GLY A 13 -12.09 5.21 -1.20
N LEU A 14 -11.39 4.08 -1.34
CA LEU A 14 -10.82 3.38 -0.19
C LEU A 14 -9.50 4.03 0.21
N GLU A 15 -9.42 4.44 1.46
CA GLU A 15 -8.19 4.84 2.11
C GLU A 15 -7.20 3.67 2.12
N LEU A 16 -5.94 3.96 1.79
CA LEU A 16 -4.86 2.98 1.78
C LEU A 16 -4.70 2.30 3.14
N SER A 17 -4.97 3.00 4.24
CA SER A 17 -4.92 2.41 5.59
C SER A 17 -5.87 1.21 5.73
N ASN A 18 -7.08 1.32 5.20
CA ASN A 18 -8.10 0.28 5.32
C ASN A 18 -7.74 -0.93 4.44
N LEU A 19 -7.15 -0.66 3.27
CA LEU A 19 -6.67 -1.72 2.38
C LEU A 19 -5.46 -2.46 2.96
N ILE A 20 -4.55 -1.75 3.63
CA ILE A 20 -3.42 -2.34 4.33
C ILE A 20 -3.92 -3.25 5.45
N GLU A 21 -4.85 -2.78 6.29
CA GLU A 21 -5.43 -3.60 7.36
C GLU A 21 -6.11 -4.85 6.81
N ALA A 22 -6.97 -4.71 5.79
CA ALA A 22 -7.62 -5.84 5.14
C ALA A 22 -6.63 -6.85 4.54
N TYR A 23 -5.55 -6.36 3.93
CA TYR A 23 -4.49 -7.21 3.39
C TYR A 23 -3.73 -7.97 4.49
N LEU A 24 -3.42 -7.32 5.62
CA LEU A 24 -2.73 -7.97 6.74
C LEU A 24 -3.62 -9.04 7.40
N LEU A 25 -4.92 -8.77 7.54
CA LEU A 25 -5.90 -9.75 8.00
C LEU A 25 -6.00 -10.96 7.04
N ALA A 26 -6.00 -10.71 5.73
CA ALA A 26 -5.97 -11.78 4.74
C ALA A 26 -4.69 -12.63 4.87
N CYS A 27 -3.52 -12.00 5.02
CA CYS A 27 -2.26 -12.71 5.26
C CYS A 27 -2.30 -13.58 6.52
N GLN A 28 -2.93 -13.09 7.59
CA GLN A 28 -3.11 -13.87 8.82
C GLN A 28 -4.01 -15.10 8.58
N ALA A 29 -5.13 -14.92 7.88
CA ALA A 29 -6.04 -16.01 7.53
C ALA A 29 -5.39 -17.07 6.62
N GLU A 30 -4.47 -16.65 5.75
CA GLU A 30 -3.67 -17.53 4.89
C GLU A 30 -2.52 -18.25 5.62
N GLY A 31 -2.34 -18.01 6.91
CA GLY A 31 -1.29 -18.67 7.71
C GLY A 31 0.12 -18.12 7.45
N LYS A 32 0.26 -16.88 6.97
CA LYS A 32 1.58 -16.23 6.87
C LYS A 32 2.18 -16.06 8.28
N SER A 33 3.50 -16.21 8.40
CA SER A 33 4.16 -16.08 9.70
C SER A 33 3.97 -14.65 10.27
N PRO A 34 3.91 -14.48 11.60
CA PRO A 34 3.83 -13.16 12.22
C PRO A 34 4.98 -12.23 11.81
N GLN A 35 6.17 -12.80 11.58
CA GLN A 35 7.32 -12.03 11.10
C GLN A 35 7.11 -11.51 9.67
N THR A 36 6.58 -12.34 8.79
CA THR A 36 6.25 -11.96 7.40
C THR A 36 5.19 -10.85 7.39
N ILE A 37 4.13 -10.98 8.20
CA ILE A 37 3.06 -9.97 8.29
C ILE A 37 3.62 -8.63 8.78
N ARG A 38 4.45 -8.63 9.84
CA ARG A 38 5.11 -7.41 10.32
C ARG A 38 6.00 -6.77 9.26
N TRP A 39 6.71 -7.59 8.47
CA TRP A 39 7.54 -7.09 7.39
C TRP A 39 6.70 -6.43 6.29
N TYR A 40 5.59 -7.06 5.86
CA TYR A 40 4.65 -6.45 4.92
C TYR A 40 4.06 -5.14 5.45
N GLU A 41 3.62 -5.12 6.71
CA GLU A 41 3.09 -3.92 7.36
C GLU A 41 4.11 -2.78 7.31
N GLN A 42 5.37 -3.04 7.68
CA GLN A 42 6.43 -2.03 7.66
C GLN A 42 6.63 -1.45 6.26
N LYS A 43 6.64 -2.29 5.21
CA LYS A 43 6.82 -1.83 3.83
C LYS A 43 5.64 -0.98 3.35
N LEU A 44 4.42 -1.42 3.65
CA LEU A 44 3.20 -0.71 3.25
C LEU A 44 3.03 0.62 4.01
N ARG A 45 3.35 0.65 5.31
CA ARG A 45 3.33 1.89 6.11
C ARG A 45 4.36 2.89 5.63
N SER A 46 5.58 2.43 5.32
CA SER A 46 6.63 3.29 4.74
C SER A 46 6.16 3.99 3.45
N PHE A 47 5.38 3.30 2.61
CA PHE A 47 4.76 3.92 1.44
C PHE A 47 3.74 5.00 1.84
N THR A 48 2.82 4.71 2.77
CA THR A 48 1.84 5.72 3.21
C THR A 48 2.48 6.95 3.87
N ASP A 49 3.58 6.76 4.60
CA ASP A 49 4.33 7.85 5.21
C ASP A 49 5.05 8.69 4.16
N HIS A 50 5.59 8.06 3.12
CA HIS A 50 6.12 8.77 1.96
C HIS A 50 5.06 9.65 1.30
N LEU A 51 3.85 9.12 1.06
CA LEU A 51 2.75 9.89 0.49
C LEU A 51 2.36 11.09 1.37
N ARG A 52 2.23 10.88 2.68
CA ARG A 52 1.93 11.95 3.65
C ARG A 52 2.98 13.04 3.65
N SER A 53 4.27 12.68 3.70
CA SER A 53 5.37 13.66 3.73
C SER A 53 5.40 14.56 2.49
N ARG A 54 4.90 14.05 1.35
CA ARG A 54 4.81 14.77 0.07
C ARG A 54 3.43 15.35 -0.23
N ARG A 55 2.49 15.27 0.73
CA ARG A 55 1.09 15.72 0.56
C ARG A 55 0.40 15.08 -0.65
N LEU A 56 0.73 13.83 -0.95
CA LEU A 56 0.12 13.05 -2.02
C LEU A 56 -1.18 12.37 -1.53
N PRO A 57 -2.11 12.05 -2.44
CA PRO A 57 -3.37 11.40 -2.07
C PRO A 57 -3.17 10.04 -1.39
N LEU A 58 -4.02 9.73 -0.40
CA LEU A 58 -3.99 8.47 0.36
C LEU A 58 -5.08 7.47 -0.07
N THR A 59 -5.77 7.74 -1.17
CA THR A 59 -6.79 6.85 -1.73
C THR A 59 -6.17 5.92 -2.77
N ALA A 60 -6.62 4.67 -2.80
CA ALA A 60 -6.08 3.65 -3.71
C ALA A 60 -6.20 4.04 -5.20
N SER A 61 -7.30 4.68 -5.60
CA SER A 61 -7.51 5.09 -6.99
C SER A 61 -6.60 6.21 -7.46
N ALA A 62 -6.00 6.96 -6.54
CA ALA A 62 -5.07 8.04 -6.87
C ALA A 62 -3.62 7.54 -7.00
N VAL A 63 -3.35 6.27 -6.66
CA VAL A 63 -2.03 5.67 -6.82
C VAL A 63 -1.74 5.43 -8.30
N THR A 64 -0.77 6.16 -8.84
CA THR A 64 -0.33 6.06 -10.24
C THR A 64 1.07 5.45 -10.34
N PRO A 65 1.48 4.96 -11.54
CA PRO A 65 2.86 4.54 -11.78
C PRO A 65 3.90 5.64 -11.51
N GLU A 66 3.53 6.91 -11.65
CA GLU A 66 4.42 8.03 -11.35
C GLU A 66 4.68 8.18 -9.85
N ILE A 67 3.63 8.10 -9.03
CA ILE A 67 3.76 8.07 -7.57
C ILE A 67 4.64 6.89 -7.13
N MET A 68 4.44 5.71 -7.73
CA MET A 68 5.24 4.52 -7.46
C MET A 68 6.71 4.70 -7.82
N ARG A 69 7.02 5.27 -9.00
CA ARG A 69 8.40 5.59 -9.39
C ARG A 69 9.04 6.60 -8.43
N GLY A 70 8.30 7.63 -8.01
CA GLY A 70 8.76 8.60 -7.02
C GLY A 70 9.11 7.95 -5.67
N PHE A 71 8.30 6.98 -5.22
CA PHE A 71 8.59 6.23 -4.01
C PHE A 71 9.83 5.34 -4.15
N ILE A 72 9.97 4.62 -5.27
CA ILE A 72 11.15 3.78 -5.53
C ILE A 72 12.43 4.63 -5.53
N ALA A 73 12.41 5.79 -6.19
CA ALA A 73 13.55 6.72 -6.19
C ALA A 73 13.90 7.21 -4.77
N HIS A 74 12.89 7.49 -3.94
CA HIS A 74 13.10 7.82 -2.53
C HIS A 74 13.77 6.67 -1.76
N LEU A 75 13.31 5.43 -1.93
CA LEU A 75 13.92 4.27 -1.30
C LEU A 75 15.39 4.09 -1.72
N GLN A 76 15.70 4.32 -3.01
CA GLN A 76 17.07 4.26 -3.52
C GLN A 76 17.95 5.34 -2.87
N SER A 77 17.49 6.58 -2.79
CA SER A 77 18.24 7.65 -2.13
C SER A 77 18.48 7.39 -0.64
N ALA A 78 17.50 6.83 0.06
CA ALA A 78 17.62 6.51 1.49
C ALA A 78 18.56 5.31 1.74
N ALA A 79 18.69 4.40 0.77
CA ALA A 79 19.63 3.28 0.83
C ALA A 79 21.08 3.70 0.53
N THR A 80 21.29 4.72 -0.31
CA THR A 80 22.63 5.22 -0.69
C THR A 80 23.32 6.02 0.42
N HIS A 81 22.59 6.45 1.46
CA HIS A 81 23.15 7.18 2.61
C HIS A 81 23.32 6.30 3.88
N ARG A 82 23.29 4.98 3.74
CA ARG A 82 23.71 4.02 4.78
C ARG A 82 25.02 3.37 4.40
#